data_AF-A0A963QPL7-F1
#
_entry.id   AF-A0A963QPL7-F1
#
_cell.length_a   1.000
_cell.length_b   1.000
_cell.length_c   1.000
_cell.angle_alpha   90.00
_cell.angle_beta   90.00
_cell.angle_gamma   90.00
#
_symmetry.space_group_name_H-M   'P 1'
#
loop_
_entity.id
_entity.type
_entity.pdbx_description
1 polymer ?
#
loop_
_entity_poly.entity_id
_entity_poly.type
_entity_poly.pdbx_seq_one_letter_code
_entity_poly.pdbx_strand_id
1 'polypeptide(L)' 'MLIRKIEKFLRETGMPATKFGRLATHDPRFVLDLRMGRIPRNRTEKRVEHFMNNYDASMTQARMGGPVHVA' A
#
# COMPACT_ATOMS: atom_id res chain seq x y z
N MET A 1 11.55 8.52 2.60
CA MET A 1 11.69 7.18 3.23
C MET A 1 10.40 6.40 3.06
N LEU A 2 10.47 5.16 2.56
CA LEU A 2 9.29 4.34 2.21
C LEU A 2 8.30 4.18 3.37
N ILE A 3 8.80 3.96 4.59
CA ILE A 3 7.95 3.73 5.78
C ILE A 3 6.95 4.87 6.02
N ARG A 4 7.35 6.13 5.85
CA ARG A 4 6.45 7.29 6.04
C ARG A 4 5.30 7.30 5.04
N LYS A 5 5.54 6.88 3.79
CA LYS A 5 4.49 6.76 2.76
C LYS A 5 3.50 5.67 3.14
N ILE A 6 4.00 4.51 3.58
CA ILE A 6 3.18 3.39 4.04
C ILE A 6 2.31 3.82 5.22
N GLU A 7 2.87 4.50 6.24
CA GLU A 7 2.09 4.90 7.42
C GLU A 7 0.97 5.89 7.09
N LYS A 8 1.22 6.83 6.16
CA LYS A 8 0.17 7.70 5.63
C LYS A 8 -0.94 6.88 4.95
N PHE A 9 -0.56 5.95 4.07
CA PHE A 9 -1.50 5.07 3.38
C PHE A 9 -2.35 4.23 4.35
N LEU A 10 -1.74 3.63 5.38
CA LEU A 10 -2.48 2.84 6.37
C LEU A 10 -3.50 3.70 7.13
N ARG A 11 -3.15 4.94 7.47
CA ARG A 11 -4.07 5.88 8.13
C ARG A 11 -5.22 6.29 7.23
N GLU A 12 -4.96 6.59 5.96
CA GLU A 12 -5.98 7.07 5.01
C GLU A 12 -6.97 5.98 4.59
N THR A 13 -6.49 4.73 4.54
CA THR A 13 -7.28 3.57 4.13
C THR A 13 -7.89 2.79 5.30
N GLY A 14 -7.42 3.04 6.53
CA GLY A 14 -7.76 2.21 7.70
C GLY A 14 -7.19 0.78 7.62
N MET A 15 -6.25 0.52 6.72
CA MET A 15 -5.72 -0.83 6.50
C MET A 15 -4.76 -1.25 7.63
N PRO A 16 -4.94 -2.46 8.23
CA PRO A 16 -3.97 -2.98 9.18
C PRO A 16 -2.60 -3.25 8.53
N ALA A 17 -1.51 -2.94 9.24
CA ALA A 17 -0.13 -3.13 8.77
C ALA A 17 0.16 -4.57 8.31
N THR A 18 -0.33 -5.57 9.05
CA THR A 18 -0.19 -6.99 8.72
C THR A 18 -0.91 -7.36 7.43
N LYS A 19 -2.10 -6.78 7.20
CA LYS A 19 -2.87 -6.98 5.96
C LYS A 19 -2.15 -6.34 4.78
N PHE A 20 -1.64 -5.12 4.96
CA PHE A 20 -0.83 -4.45 3.94
C PHE A 20 0.38 -5.28 3.54
N GLY A 21 1.18 -5.75 4.50
CA GLY A 21 2.36 -6.56 4.20
C GLY A 21 2.01 -7.84 3.42
N ARG A 22 0.91 -8.52 3.81
CA ARG A 22 0.42 -9.69 3.09
C ARG A 22 0.04 -9.36 1.63
N LEU A 23 -0.68 -8.27 1.40
CA LEU A 23 -1.15 -7.89 0.05
C LEU A 23 -0.03 -7.31 -0.83
N ALA A 24 0.76 -6.39 -0.28
CA ALA A 24 1.77 -5.67 -1.03
C ALA A 24 3.02 -6.52 -1.30
N THR A 25 3.47 -7.35 -0.34
CA THR A 25 4.78 -8.02 -0.40
C THR A 25 4.73 -9.53 -0.15
N HIS A 26 3.57 -10.10 0.17
CA HIS A 26 3.42 -11.47 0.71
C HIS A 26 4.16 -11.69 2.05
N ASP A 27 4.45 -10.62 2.79
CA ASP A 27 5.15 -10.66 4.07
C ASP A 27 4.35 -9.88 5.14
N PRO A 28 3.62 -10.55 6.05
CA PRO A 28 2.82 -9.89 7.07
C PRO A 28 3.64 -9.08 8.09
N ARG A 29 4.95 -9.34 8.20
CA ARG A 29 5.84 -8.60 9.12
C ARG A 29 6.49 -7.40 8.46
N PHE A 30 6.35 -7.23 7.15
CA PHE A 30 7.07 -6.23 6.36
C PHE A 30 7.05 -4.83 7.00
N VAL A 31 5.88 -4.29 7.32
CA VAL A 31 5.75 -2.94 7.90
C VAL A 31 6.35 -2.88 9.31
N LEU A 32 6.19 -3.95 10.11
CA LEU A 32 6.77 -4.02 11.46
C LEU A 32 8.30 -4.00 11.39
N ASP A 33 8.89 -4.77 10.48
CA ASP A 33 10.33 -4.80 10.31
C ASP A 33 10.86 -3.45 9.79
N LEU A 34 10.13 -2.76 8.89
CA LEU A 34 10.49 -1.41 8.45
C LEU A 34 10.49 -0.40 9.61
N ARG A 35 9.55 -0.52 10.56
CA ARG A 35 9.56 0.29 11.79
C ARG A 35 10.76 0.01 12.69
N MET A 36 11.26 -1.22 12.65
CA MET A 36 12.48 -1.63 13.34
C MET A 36 13.75 -1.31 12.55
N GLY A 37 13.66 -0.58 11.43
CA GLY A 37 14.82 -0.13 10.65
C GLY A 37 15.24 -1.04 9.50
N ARG A 38 14.45 -2.07 9.14
CA ARG A 38 14.70 -2.87 7.93
C ARG A 38 14.76 -1.96 6.71
N ILE A 39 15.77 -2.18 5.87
CA ILE A 39 15.94 -1.47 4.60
C ILE A 39 15.51 -2.42 3.47
N PRO A 40 14.40 -2.14 2.76
CA PRO A 40 13.95 -2.96 1.65
C PRO A 40 14.85 -2.77 0.42
N ARG A 41 14.97 -3.81 -0.41
CA ARG A 41 15.65 -3.71 -1.70
C ARG A 41 14.80 -2.87 -2.66
N ASN A 42 15.44 -2.20 -3.62
CA ASN A 42 14.76 -1.34 -4.63
C ASN A 42 13.58 -2.04 -5.34
N ARG A 43 13.69 -3.34 -5.63
CA ARG A 43 12.59 -4.11 -6.25
C ARG A 43 11.36 -4.18 -5.34
N THR A 44 11.58 -4.39 -4.04
CA THR A 44 10.51 -4.42 -3.04
C THR A 44 9.89 -3.04 -2.87
N GLU A 45 10.70 -1.98 -2.85
CA GLU A 45 10.19 -0.61 -2.78
C GLU A 45 9.24 -0.29 -3.95
N LYS A 46 9.69 -0.55 -5.19
CA LYS A 46 8.88 -0.32 -6.40
C LYS A 46 7.56 -1.09 -6.36
N ARG A 47 7.57 -2.35 -5.91
CA ARG A 47 6.37 -3.17 -5.78
C ARG A 47 5.40 -2.60 -4.76
N VAL A 48 5.90 -2.10 -3.63
CA VAL A 48 5.10 -1.49 -2.57
C VAL A 48 4.50 -0.17 -3.04
N GLU A 49 5.27 0.67 -3.73
CA GLU A 49 4.78 1.92 -4.30
C GLU A 49 3.70 1.68 -5.36
N HIS A 50 3.91 0.71 -6.26
CA HIS A 50 2.91 0.33 -7.26
C HIS A 50 1.60 -0.16 -6.62
N PHE A 51 1.70 -0.97 -5.55
CA PHE A 51 0.53 -1.42 -4.80
C PHE A 51 -0.28 -0.24 -4.22
N MET A 52 0.39 0.72 -3.56
CA MET A 52 -0.29 1.89 -2.98
C MET A 52 -0.96 2.75 -4.05
N ASN A 53 -0.27 3.00 -5.17
CA ASN A 53 -0.81 3.81 -6.26
C ASN A 53 -2.07 3.19 -6.89
N ASN A 54 -2.06 1.87 -7.12
CA ASN A 54 -3.22 1.18 -7.70
C ASN A 54 -4.40 1.11 -6.71
N TYR A 55 -4.11 0.98 -5.41
CA TYR A 55 -5.14 0.99 -4.38
C TYR A 55 -5.85 2.35 -4.34
N ASP A 56 -5.10 3.45 -4.31
CA ASP A 56 -5.67 4.80 -4.29
C ASP A 56 -6.48 5.10 -5.55
N ALA A 57 -6.03 4.66 -6.72
CA ALA A 57 -6.78 4.78 -7.97
C ALA A 57 -8.13 4.04 -7.89
N SER A 58 -8.15 2.82 -7.35
CA SER A 58 -9.39 2.04 -7.16
C SER A 58 -10.33 2.68 -6.15
N MET A 59 -9.79 3.21 -5.04
CA MET A 59 -10.57 3.86 -3.98
C MET A 59 -11.14 5.20 -4.45
N THR A 60 -10.38 5.94 -5.26
CA THR A 60 -10.81 7.20 -5.88
C THR A 60 -11.96 6.97 -6.85
N GLN A 61 -11.87 5.93 -7.70
CA GLN A 61 -12.96 5.53 -8.59
C GLN A 61 -14.21 5.11 -7.81
N ALA A 62 -14.06 4.36 -6.71
CA ALA A 62 -15.18 3.96 -5.87
C ALA A 62 -15.85 5.16 -5.18
N ARG A 63 -15.07 6.15 -4.72
CA ARG A 63 -15.57 7.39 -4.09
C ARG A 63 -16.27 8.33 -5.08
N MET A 64 -15.85 8.33 -6.34
CA MET A 64 -16.50 9.09 -7.42
C MET A 64 -17.68 8.35 -8.07
N GLY A 65 -18.19 7.26 -7.47
CA GLY A 65 -19.46 6.63 -7.84
C GLY A 65 -19.39 5.71 -9.07
N GLY A 66 -18.50 4.72 -9.08
CA GLY A 66 -18.34 3.84 -10.26
C GLY A 66 -19.62 3.06 -10.69
N PRO A 67 -19.72 2.63 -11.98
CA PRO A 67 -18.73 2.75 -13.05
C PRO A 67 -19.17 3.68 -14.20
N VAL A 68 -18.24 4.49 -14.71
CA VAL A 68 -18.16 4.86 -16.13
C VAL A 68 -17.10 3.98 -16.78
N HIS A 69 -17.41 2.70 -16.94
CA HIS A 69 -16.82 1.91 -18.02
C HIS A 69 -17.94 1.70 -19.04
N VAL A 70 -17.90 2.58 -20.04
CA VAL A 70 -18.62 2.48 -21.30
C VAL A 70 -18.19 1.19 -22.02
N ALA A 71 -19.13 0.63 -22.78
CA ALA A 71 -19.06 -0.62 -23.54
C ALA A 71 -17.79 -0.79 -24.38
#